data_AF-A0A8D3BFE9-F1
#
_entry.id   AF-A0A8D3BFE9-F1
#
_cell.length_a   1.000
_cell.length_b   1.000
_cell.length_c   1.000
_cell.angle_alpha   90.00
_cell.angle_beta   90.00
_cell.angle_gamma   90.00
#
_symmetry.space_group_name_H-M   'P 1'
#
loop_
_entity.id
_entity.type
_entity.pdbx_description
1 polymer ?
#
loop_
_entity_poly.entity_id
_entity_poly.type
_entity_poly.pdbx_seq_one_letter_code
_entity_poly.pdbx_strand_id
1 'polypeptide(L)'
;SSAATEVDQFKQGPEMWRLQEKIADCLRGRYSLITYGMSEAAFYLCAYEFAIKAVNSPWCRLFDGDDAKVMEYASDLREFWKRGHGYDINRKSSCILVHDARTSDLKLQFLSGQQVTEAVTVQVGNADTLLPLLTLLGFFKDSEALTSSNYATQTHRSFRTSHVLPHAANLLLVLQPLLNEKPVTFPGLAEQQASMPLYGDVKEHYRELLHGCDFETECRLFLEMQSSPLKVECT
;
A
#
# COMPACT_ATOMS: atom_id res chain seq x y z
N SER A 1 -17.70 7.21 -5.10
CA SER A 1 -17.41 7.60 -3.71
C SER A 1 -16.07 8.30 -3.65
N SER A 2 -15.82 9.17 -2.65
CA SER A 2 -14.53 9.85 -2.47
C SER A 2 -13.66 9.13 -1.42
N ALA A 3 -12.34 9.30 -1.48
CA ALA A 3 -11.42 8.70 -0.50
C ALA A 3 -11.75 9.07 0.95
N ALA A 4 -12.10 10.34 1.20
CA ALA A 4 -12.51 10.80 2.52
C ALA A 4 -13.85 10.18 2.94
N THR A 5 -14.79 10.06 2.00
CA THR A 5 -16.13 9.52 2.26
C THR A 5 -16.09 8.07 2.75
N GLU A 6 -15.38 7.18 2.07
CA GLU A 6 -15.32 5.76 2.46
C GLU A 6 -14.70 5.59 3.85
N VAL A 7 -13.58 6.29 4.09
CA VAL A 7 -12.90 6.23 5.39
C VAL A 7 -13.78 6.77 6.50
N ASP A 8 -14.42 7.91 6.31
CA ASP A 8 -15.24 8.53 7.35
C ASP A 8 -16.55 7.77 7.61
N GLN A 9 -17.12 7.12 6.60
CA GLN A 9 -18.24 6.20 6.76
C GLN A 9 -17.83 4.98 7.59
N PHE A 10 -16.67 4.38 7.33
CA PHE A 10 -16.20 3.23 8.12
C PHE A 10 -15.89 3.59 9.58
N LYS A 11 -15.30 4.77 9.83
CA LYS A 11 -15.04 5.26 11.20
C LYS A 11 -16.33 5.46 12.01
N GLN A 12 -17.43 5.75 11.33
CA GLN A 12 -18.78 5.87 11.89
C GLN A 12 -19.59 4.58 11.65
N GLY A 13 -18.93 3.47 11.35
CA GLY A 13 -19.56 2.19 11.08
C GLY A 13 -19.75 1.34 12.35
N PRO A 14 -20.62 0.32 12.28
CA PRO A 14 -20.89 -0.57 13.41
C PRO A 14 -19.67 -1.34 13.91
N GLU A 15 -18.73 -1.67 13.02
CA GLU A 15 -17.46 -2.32 13.37
C GLU A 15 -16.63 -1.45 14.30
N MET A 16 -16.48 -0.17 13.96
CA MET A 16 -15.68 0.78 14.73
C MET A 16 -16.38 1.15 16.04
N TRP A 17 -17.70 1.31 16.04
CA TRP A 17 -18.45 1.58 17.27
C TRP A 17 -18.32 0.44 18.28
N ARG A 18 -18.46 -0.82 17.86
CA ARG A 18 -18.28 -1.98 18.76
C ARG A 18 -16.88 -2.01 19.37
N LEU A 19 -15.86 -1.69 18.59
CA LEU A 19 -14.49 -1.57 19.08
C LEU A 19 -14.37 -0.46 20.14
N GLN A 20 -14.96 0.71 19.90
CA GLN A 20 -14.92 1.82 20.85
C GLN A 20 -15.65 1.51 22.17
N GLU A 21 -16.81 0.83 22.10
CA GLU A 21 -17.55 0.36 23.28
C GLU A 21 -16.69 -0.59 24.12
N LYS A 22 -16.03 -1.55 23.46
CA LYS A 22 -15.15 -2.51 24.14
C LYS A 22 -13.95 -1.84 24.80
N ILE A 23 -13.33 -0.84 24.16
CA ILE A 23 -12.28 -0.03 24.77
C ILE A 23 -12.85 0.71 26.01
N ALA A 24 -14.03 1.31 25.88
CA ALA A 24 -14.66 2.03 26.99
C ALA A 24 -14.95 1.11 28.18
N ASP A 25 -15.43 -0.11 27.93
CA ASP A 25 -15.67 -1.15 28.94
C ASP A 25 -14.37 -1.56 29.65
N CYS A 26 -13.30 -1.79 28.89
CA CYS A 26 -11.98 -2.13 29.43
C CYS A 26 -11.46 -1.03 30.36
N LEU A 27 -11.65 0.24 29.97
CA LEU A 27 -11.25 1.42 30.73
C LEU A 27 -12.23 1.82 31.84
N ARG A 28 -13.40 1.16 31.94
CA ARG A 28 -14.52 1.54 32.83
C ARG A 28 -14.96 3.00 32.64
N GLY A 29 -14.95 3.45 31.39
CA GLY A 29 -15.25 4.82 30.97
C GLY A 29 -16.65 4.99 30.36
N ARG A 30 -16.94 6.22 29.90
CA ARG A 30 -18.17 6.52 29.14
C ARG A 30 -17.93 6.31 27.65
N TYR A 31 -18.87 5.66 26.96
CA TYR A 31 -18.73 5.33 25.53
C TYR A 31 -18.60 6.58 24.66
N SER A 32 -19.33 7.65 25.01
CA SER A 32 -19.29 8.93 24.29
C SER A 32 -17.94 9.65 24.33
N LEU A 33 -17.02 9.21 25.18
CA LEU A 33 -15.68 9.79 25.27
C LEU A 33 -14.65 9.07 24.39
N ILE A 34 -14.94 7.85 23.93
CA ILE A 34 -14.01 7.08 23.11
C ILE A 34 -14.26 7.38 21.64
N THR A 35 -13.34 8.14 21.04
CA THR A 35 -13.39 8.49 19.62
C THR A 35 -12.54 7.55 18.78
N TYR A 36 -12.73 7.59 17.45
CA TYR A 36 -11.86 6.88 16.50
C TYR A 36 -10.40 7.30 16.70
N GLY A 37 -10.13 8.61 16.82
CA GLY A 37 -8.77 9.11 17.00
C GLY A 37 -8.09 8.61 18.28
N MET A 38 -8.85 8.45 19.37
CA MET A 38 -8.32 7.86 20.60
C MET A 38 -8.06 6.35 20.46
N SER A 39 -8.93 5.65 19.75
CA SER A 39 -8.77 4.22 19.45
C SER A 39 -7.55 3.99 18.55
N GLU A 40 -7.39 4.80 17.51
CA GLU A 40 -6.24 4.80 16.61
C GLU A 40 -4.94 5.12 17.35
N ALA A 41 -4.94 6.15 18.21
CA ALA A 41 -3.77 6.50 19.02
C ALA A 41 -3.37 5.36 19.97
N ALA A 42 -4.34 4.75 20.66
CA ALA A 42 -4.06 3.61 21.56
C ALA A 42 -3.51 2.39 20.79
N PHE A 43 -4.07 2.10 19.61
CA PHE A 43 -3.60 1.00 18.75
C PHE A 43 -2.15 1.23 18.30
N TYR A 44 -1.82 2.43 17.83
CA TYR A 44 -0.45 2.75 17.41
C TYR A 44 0.53 2.86 18.58
N LEU A 45 0.11 3.32 19.76
CA LEU A 45 0.95 3.28 20.96
C LEU A 45 1.35 1.85 21.31
N CYS A 46 0.41 0.90 21.25
CA CYS A 46 0.74 -0.52 21.38
C CYS A 46 1.78 -0.96 20.33
N ALA A 47 1.51 -0.70 19.04
CA ALA A 47 2.37 -1.14 17.95
C ALA A 47 3.79 -0.55 18.05
N TYR A 48 3.91 0.75 18.32
CA TYR A 48 5.21 1.42 18.43
C TYR A 48 5.99 1.01 19.68
N GLU A 49 5.33 0.87 20.84
CA GLU A 49 6.04 0.38 22.04
C GLU A 49 6.56 -1.04 21.86
N PHE A 50 5.78 -1.89 21.18
CA PHE A 50 6.25 -3.21 20.80
C PHE A 50 7.43 -3.14 19.82
N ALA A 51 7.32 -2.38 18.74
CA ALA A 51 8.36 -2.29 17.71
C ALA A 51 9.68 -1.68 18.23
N ILE A 52 9.60 -0.67 19.11
CA ILE A 52 10.78 0.07 19.60
C ILE A 52 11.40 -0.60 20.83
N LYS A 53 10.57 -1.09 21.75
CA LYS A 53 11.04 -1.57 23.07
C LYS A 53 10.89 -3.09 23.24
N ALA A 54 10.29 -3.80 22.29
CA ALA A 54 9.90 -5.20 22.44
C ALA A 54 9.00 -5.45 23.68
N VAL A 55 8.21 -4.45 24.08
CA VAL A 55 7.31 -4.53 25.24
C VAL A 55 5.88 -4.65 24.77
N ASN A 56 5.17 -5.64 25.31
CA ASN A 56 3.71 -5.69 25.19
C ASN A 56 3.10 -4.73 26.22
N SER A 57 2.72 -3.53 25.76
CA SER A 57 2.27 -2.47 26.65
C SER A 57 0.81 -2.64 27.06
N PRO A 58 0.36 -1.99 28.16
CA PRO A 58 -1.03 -2.02 28.57
C PRO A 58 -2.01 -1.58 27.48
N TRP A 59 -1.57 -0.72 26.54
CA TRP A 59 -2.37 -0.30 25.39
C TRP A 59 -2.80 -1.47 24.52
N CYS A 60 -1.94 -2.49 24.38
CA CYS A 60 -2.24 -3.69 23.60
C CYS A 60 -3.38 -4.51 24.21
N ARG A 61 -3.66 -4.38 25.51
CA ARG A 61 -4.75 -5.12 26.17
C ARG A 61 -6.14 -4.56 25.86
N LEU A 62 -6.20 -3.37 25.26
CA LEU A 62 -7.45 -2.75 24.82
C LEU A 62 -8.02 -3.40 23.55
N PHE A 63 -7.23 -4.21 22.86
CA PHE A 63 -7.56 -4.81 21.57
C PHE A 63 -7.32 -6.31 21.61
N ASP A 64 -8.21 -7.09 21.02
CA ASP A 64 -7.93 -8.47 20.63
C ASP A 64 -7.68 -8.59 19.11
N GLY A 65 -7.54 -9.83 18.64
CA GLY A 65 -7.25 -10.10 17.24
C GLY A 65 -8.37 -9.67 16.27
N ASP A 66 -9.62 -9.61 16.71
CA ASP A 66 -10.73 -9.16 15.87
C ASP A 66 -10.82 -7.63 15.84
N ASP A 67 -10.55 -6.97 16.98
CA ASP A 67 -10.43 -5.51 17.01
C ASP A 67 -9.27 -5.03 16.13
N ALA A 68 -8.15 -5.75 16.15
CA ALA A 68 -6.99 -5.45 15.31
C ALA A 68 -7.32 -5.54 13.81
N LYS A 69 -8.17 -6.48 13.39
CA LYS A 69 -8.64 -6.57 11.99
C LYS A 69 -9.52 -5.37 11.59
N VAL A 70 -10.33 -4.85 12.51
CA VAL A 70 -11.12 -3.63 12.27
C VAL A 70 -10.20 -2.42 12.08
N MET A 71 -9.21 -2.23 12.96
CA MET A 71 -8.22 -1.14 12.85
C MET A 71 -7.36 -1.26 11.59
N GLU A 72 -6.98 -2.49 11.23
CA GLU A 72 -6.26 -2.79 10.00
C GLU A 72 -7.11 -2.43 8.78
N TYR A 73 -8.40 -2.80 8.75
CA TYR A 73 -9.28 -2.47 7.64
C TYR A 73 -9.48 -0.96 7.49
N ALA A 74 -9.61 -0.21 8.59
CA ALA A 74 -9.66 1.25 8.55
C ALA A 74 -8.39 1.85 7.90
N SER A 75 -7.22 1.30 8.21
CA SER A 75 -5.95 1.70 7.60
C SER A 75 -5.86 1.31 6.13
N ASP A 76 -6.26 0.09 5.78
CA ASP A 76 -6.28 -0.39 4.40
C ASP A 76 -7.21 0.44 3.53
N LEU A 77 -8.41 0.78 4.03
CA LEU A 77 -9.36 1.60 3.31
C LEU A 77 -8.77 2.99 3.01
N ARG A 78 -8.11 3.60 4.00
CA ARG A 78 -7.42 4.89 3.83
C ARG A 78 -6.35 4.80 2.74
N GLU A 79 -5.47 3.81 2.81
CA GLU A 79 -4.37 3.68 1.85
C GLU A 79 -4.84 3.25 0.46
N PHE A 80 -5.85 2.39 0.36
CA PHE A 80 -6.48 1.99 -0.90
C PHE A 80 -6.97 3.21 -1.68
N TRP A 81 -7.72 4.10 -1.03
CA TRP A 81 -8.32 5.25 -1.69
C TRP A 81 -7.39 6.44 -1.88
N LYS A 82 -6.37 6.60 -1.04
CA LYS A 82 -5.40 7.71 -1.15
C LYS A 82 -4.19 7.40 -2.03
N ARG A 83 -3.73 6.16 -2.03
CA ARG A 83 -2.40 5.79 -2.59
C ARG A 83 -2.39 4.50 -3.40
N GLY A 84 -3.40 3.65 -3.22
CA GLY A 84 -3.51 2.37 -3.90
C GLY A 84 -4.50 2.39 -5.07
N HIS A 85 -5.25 1.28 -5.21
CA HIS A 85 -6.13 1.00 -6.36
C HIS A 85 -7.44 1.80 -6.40
N GLY A 86 -7.69 2.70 -5.45
CA GLY A 86 -8.94 3.49 -5.42
C GLY A 86 -9.11 4.42 -6.62
N TYR A 87 -8.03 5.06 -7.07
CA TYR A 87 -8.02 5.87 -8.30
C TYR A 87 -6.73 5.63 -9.09
N ASP A 88 -6.84 5.71 -10.42
CA ASP A 88 -5.71 5.49 -11.31
C ASP A 88 -4.56 6.49 -11.10
N ILE A 89 -4.88 7.75 -10.79
CA ILE A 89 -3.88 8.79 -10.54
C ILE A 89 -2.99 8.51 -9.32
N ASN A 90 -3.51 7.82 -8.31
CA ASN A 90 -2.80 7.59 -7.05
C ASN A 90 -1.49 6.84 -7.29
N ARG A 91 -1.53 5.80 -8.11
CA ARG A 91 -0.39 4.94 -8.46
C ARG A 91 0.58 5.59 -9.45
N LYS A 92 0.09 6.50 -10.30
CA LYS A 92 0.91 7.21 -11.30
C LYS A 92 1.92 8.17 -10.69
N SER A 93 1.76 8.54 -9.43
CA SER A 93 2.81 9.23 -8.65
C SER A 93 4.16 8.48 -8.67
N SER A 94 4.16 7.15 -8.84
CA SER A 94 5.37 6.33 -8.93
C SER A 94 5.88 6.08 -10.35
N CYS A 95 5.34 6.75 -11.38
CA CYS A 95 5.87 6.64 -12.76
C CYS A 95 7.38 6.88 -12.83
N ILE A 96 7.87 7.88 -12.07
CA ILE A 96 9.30 8.24 -12.05
C ILE A 96 10.21 7.10 -11.59
N LEU A 97 9.77 6.27 -10.65
CA LEU A 97 10.54 5.13 -10.14
C LEU A 97 10.66 4.01 -11.18
N VAL A 98 9.62 3.83 -11.99
CA VAL A 98 9.64 2.85 -13.09
C VAL A 98 10.60 3.29 -14.20
N HIS A 99 10.69 4.59 -14.48
CA HIS A 99 11.68 5.13 -15.42
C HIS A 99 13.10 4.99 -14.92
N ASP A 100 13.35 5.23 -13.63
CA ASP A 100 14.69 5.07 -13.04
C ASP A 100 15.16 3.61 -13.11
N ALA A 101 14.26 2.66 -12.86
CA ALA A 101 14.54 1.23 -13.02
C ALA A 101 14.82 0.83 -14.49
N ARG A 102 14.27 1.56 -15.47
CA ARG A 102 14.56 1.37 -16.90
C ARG A 102 15.97 1.84 -17.27
N THR A 103 16.44 2.94 -16.71
CA THR A 103 17.79 3.47 -17.02
C THR A 103 18.90 2.54 -16.54
N SER A 104 18.64 1.70 -15.54
CA SER A 104 19.53 0.62 -15.10
C SER A 104 19.44 -0.66 -15.96
N ASP A 105 19.14 -0.60 -17.27
CA ASP A 105 19.03 -1.79 -18.14
C ASP A 105 20.42 -2.46 -18.35
N LEU A 106 20.82 -3.24 -17.33
CA LEU A 106 22.08 -3.99 -17.23
C LEU A 106 22.29 -4.94 -18.41
N LYS A 107 21.20 -5.34 -19.09
CA LYS A 107 21.26 -6.20 -20.29
C LYS A 107 22.00 -5.54 -21.44
N LEU A 108 21.85 -4.23 -21.63
CA LEU A 108 22.58 -3.50 -22.69
C LEU A 108 24.08 -3.47 -22.41
N GLN A 109 24.49 -3.35 -21.14
CA GLN A 109 25.91 -3.35 -20.75
C GLN A 109 26.51 -4.77 -20.82
N PHE A 110 25.81 -5.77 -20.29
CA PHE A 110 26.26 -7.18 -20.31
C PHE A 110 26.38 -7.75 -21.73
N LEU A 111 25.42 -7.49 -22.63
CA LEU A 111 25.43 -8.04 -23.99
C LEU A 111 26.40 -7.31 -24.93
N SER A 112 26.78 -6.06 -24.62
CA SER A 112 27.73 -5.27 -25.41
C SER A 112 29.19 -5.49 -25.00
N GLY A 113 29.46 -6.31 -23.98
CA GLY A 113 30.81 -6.50 -23.44
C GLY A 113 31.37 -5.27 -22.73
N GLN A 114 30.53 -4.27 -22.44
CA GLN A 114 30.91 -3.14 -21.61
C GLN A 114 30.98 -3.56 -20.15
N GLN A 115 31.93 -2.96 -19.42
CA GLN A 115 32.07 -3.18 -17.99
C GLN A 115 30.78 -2.77 -17.28
N VAL A 116 30.16 -3.72 -16.58
CA VAL A 116 28.95 -3.47 -15.79
C VAL A 116 29.32 -2.55 -14.64
N THR A 117 28.88 -1.30 -14.70
CA THR A 117 29.27 -0.28 -13.71
C THR A 117 28.40 -0.29 -12.46
N GLU A 118 27.17 -0.80 -12.55
CA GLU A 118 26.18 -0.78 -11.45
C GLU A 118 25.50 -2.14 -11.29
N ALA A 119 26.08 -3.05 -10.50
CA ALA A 119 25.53 -4.39 -10.32
C ALA A 119 24.22 -4.41 -9.50
N VAL A 120 24.00 -3.39 -8.65
CA VAL A 120 22.85 -3.30 -7.73
C VAL A 120 22.45 -1.84 -7.55
N THR A 121 21.15 -1.57 -7.65
CA THR A 121 20.54 -0.28 -7.27
C THR A 121 19.74 -0.47 -5.99
N VAL A 122 20.04 0.33 -4.96
CA VAL A 122 19.30 0.33 -3.68
C VAL A 122 18.65 1.69 -3.51
N GLN A 123 17.33 1.70 -3.41
CA GLN A 123 16.54 2.90 -3.14
C GLN A 123 15.88 2.77 -1.76
N VAL A 124 15.88 3.87 -1.01
CA VAL A 124 15.22 3.97 0.28
C VAL A 124 14.15 5.04 0.17
N GLY A 125 12.92 4.70 0.57
CA GLY A 125 11.77 5.58 0.50
C GLY A 125 10.78 5.29 1.61
N ASN A 126 9.63 5.95 1.54
CA ASN A 126 8.55 5.77 2.50
C ASN A 126 7.57 4.69 2.05
N ALA A 127 6.76 4.18 2.99
CA ALA A 127 5.64 3.30 2.66
C ALA A 127 4.69 3.95 1.61
N ASP A 128 4.52 5.27 1.72
CA ASP A 128 3.76 6.11 0.79
C ASP A 128 4.33 6.15 -0.64
N THR A 129 5.56 5.69 -0.85
CA THR A 129 6.23 5.59 -2.15
C THR A 129 6.22 4.14 -2.67
N LEU A 130 6.45 3.18 -1.77
CA LEU A 130 6.43 1.75 -2.13
C LEU A 130 5.02 1.27 -2.52
N LEU A 131 3.98 1.74 -1.84
CA LEU A 131 2.61 1.32 -2.14
C LEU A 131 2.11 1.76 -3.52
N PRO A 132 2.25 3.04 -3.93
CA PRO A 132 1.88 3.43 -5.29
C PRO A 132 2.70 2.67 -6.34
N LEU A 133 3.99 2.40 -6.11
CA LEU A 133 4.79 1.55 -7.01
C LEU A 133 4.23 0.12 -7.13
N LEU A 134 3.94 -0.55 -6.01
CA LEU A 134 3.39 -1.91 -6.02
C LEU A 134 2.03 -1.96 -6.74
N THR A 135 1.16 -0.98 -6.50
CA THR A 135 -0.14 -0.90 -7.17
C THR A 135 -0.05 -0.45 -8.64
N LEU A 136 0.98 0.32 -9.00
CA LEU A 136 1.31 0.67 -10.39
C LEU A 136 1.72 -0.57 -11.19
N LEU A 137 2.50 -1.47 -10.57
CA LEU A 137 2.84 -2.79 -11.10
C LEU A 137 1.67 -3.79 -11.04
N GLY A 138 0.51 -3.38 -10.48
CA GLY A 138 -0.72 -4.17 -10.44
C GLY A 138 -0.82 -5.15 -9.27
N PHE A 139 0.13 -5.16 -8.33
CA PHE A 139 0.10 -6.10 -7.19
C PHE A 139 -1.09 -5.82 -6.27
N PHE A 140 -1.55 -6.87 -5.59
CA PHE A 140 -2.59 -6.80 -4.55
C PHE A 140 -3.90 -6.13 -5.00
N LYS A 141 -4.26 -6.31 -6.27
CA LYS A 141 -5.54 -5.82 -6.80
C LYS A 141 -6.63 -6.83 -6.48
N ASP A 142 -7.58 -6.43 -5.65
CA ASP A 142 -8.78 -7.21 -5.34
C ASP A 142 -9.79 -7.20 -6.48
N SER A 143 -10.66 -8.22 -6.52
CA SER A 143 -11.77 -8.31 -7.48
C SER A 143 -12.84 -7.24 -7.24
N GLU A 144 -13.04 -6.87 -5.98
CA GLU A 144 -13.94 -5.81 -5.55
C GLU A 144 -13.15 -4.73 -4.82
N ALA A 145 -13.49 -3.47 -5.06
CA ALA A 145 -12.88 -2.35 -4.34
C ALA A 145 -13.20 -2.41 -2.84
N LEU A 146 -12.25 -2.00 -2.01
CA LEU A 146 -12.48 -1.83 -0.58
C LEU A 146 -13.44 -0.66 -0.35
N THR A 147 -14.52 -0.88 0.38
CA THR A 147 -15.50 0.14 0.75
C THR A 147 -15.75 0.14 2.26
N SER A 148 -16.41 1.18 2.75
CA SER A 148 -16.88 1.28 4.12
C SER A 148 -17.88 0.19 4.53
N SER A 149 -18.52 -0.47 3.57
CA SER A 149 -19.63 -1.39 3.82
C SER A 149 -19.29 -2.87 3.61
N ASN A 150 -18.11 -3.19 3.06
CA ASN A 150 -17.76 -4.56 2.69
C ASN A 150 -16.66 -5.20 3.56
N TYR A 151 -16.39 -4.67 4.77
CA TYR A 151 -15.45 -5.28 5.73
C TYR A 151 -15.69 -6.79 5.93
N ALA A 152 -16.95 -7.20 6.11
CA ALA A 152 -17.31 -8.58 6.38
C ALA A 152 -17.00 -9.54 5.21
N THR A 153 -17.07 -9.07 3.97
CA THR A 153 -16.76 -9.86 2.77
C THR A 153 -15.30 -9.74 2.35
N GLN A 154 -14.57 -8.72 2.84
CA GLN A 154 -13.16 -8.44 2.53
C GLN A 154 -12.17 -9.01 3.55
N THR A 155 -12.54 -10.12 4.22
CA THR A 155 -11.68 -10.79 5.22
C THR A 155 -10.44 -11.45 4.61
N HIS A 156 -10.52 -11.82 3.32
CA HIS A 156 -9.44 -12.45 2.54
C HIS A 156 -8.87 -11.55 1.43
N ARG A 157 -9.03 -10.23 1.57
CA ARG A 157 -8.50 -9.24 0.63
C ARG A 157 -6.98 -9.39 0.44
N SER A 158 -6.54 -9.15 -0.78
CA SER A 158 -5.13 -9.07 -1.17
C SER A 158 -4.53 -7.74 -0.74
N PHE A 159 -5.30 -6.63 -0.82
CA PHE A 159 -4.88 -5.31 -0.39
C PHE A 159 -4.90 -5.20 1.14
N ARG A 160 -3.78 -5.61 1.76
CA ARG A 160 -3.63 -5.64 3.22
C ARG A 160 -2.30 -5.01 3.64
N THR A 161 -2.34 -3.74 4.02
CA THR A 161 -1.15 -2.90 4.27
C THR A 161 -0.24 -3.45 5.37
N SER A 162 -0.80 -4.11 6.39
CA SER A 162 -0.02 -4.76 7.46
C SER A 162 0.91 -5.88 6.96
N HIS A 163 0.59 -6.51 5.82
CA HIS A 163 1.41 -7.56 5.19
C HIS A 163 2.31 -7.01 4.08
N VAL A 164 1.82 -5.99 3.36
CA VAL A 164 2.52 -5.42 2.20
C VAL A 164 3.57 -4.40 2.65
N LEU A 165 3.25 -3.59 3.66
CA LEU A 165 4.05 -2.45 4.12
C LEU A 165 4.29 -2.46 5.65
N PRO A 166 4.83 -3.56 6.23
CA PRO A 166 5.30 -3.51 7.61
C PRO A 166 6.44 -2.48 7.77
N HIS A 167 6.83 -2.19 9.01
CA HIS A 167 8.06 -1.44 9.25
C HIS A 167 9.25 -2.15 8.57
N ALA A 168 10.10 -1.38 7.89
CA ALA A 168 11.19 -1.89 7.06
C ALA A 168 10.77 -2.79 5.89
N ALA A 169 9.55 -2.58 5.34
CA ALA A 169 9.12 -3.23 4.12
C ALA A 169 10.13 -3.03 2.99
N ASN A 170 10.34 -4.08 2.20
CA ASN A 170 11.31 -4.08 1.11
C ASN A 170 10.79 -4.85 -0.11
N LEU A 171 11.17 -4.36 -1.29
CA LEU A 171 10.90 -4.99 -2.58
C LEU A 171 12.24 -5.22 -3.28
N LEU A 172 12.53 -6.48 -3.59
CA LEU A 172 13.70 -6.89 -4.37
C LEU A 172 13.23 -7.42 -5.72
N LEU A 173 13.77 -6.85 -6.80
CA LEU A 173 13.46 -7.24 -8.17
C LEU A 173 14.69 -7.93 -8.80
N VAL A 174 14.79 -9.26 -8.63
CA VAL A 174 15.89 -10.07 -9.20
C VAL A 174 15.33 -11.35 -9.79
N LEU A 175 15.12 -11.38 -11.11
CA LEU A 175 14.49 -12.49 -11.87
C LEU A 175 13.03 -12.81 -11.44
N GLN A 176 12.78 -12.97 -10.14
CA GLN A 176 11.49 -13.09 -9.46
C GLN A 176 11.40 -11.98 -8.38
N PRO A 177 10.25 -11.29 -8.27
CA PRO A 177 10.08 -10.27 -7.25
C PRO A 177 9.90 -10.91 -5.86
N LEU A 178 10.59 -10.35 -4.88
CA LEU A 178 10.46 -10.69 -3.47
C LEU A 178 9.93 -9.46 -2.74
N LEU A 179 8.79 -9.60 -2.05
CA LEU A 179 8.25 -8.57 -1.17
C LEU A 179 8.33 -9.08 0.27
N ASN A 180 9.02 -8.35 1.14
CA ASN A 180 9.23 -8.74 2.54
C ASN A 180 9.71 -10.20 2.63
N GLU A 181 10.80 -10.48 1.88
CA GLU A 181 11.45 -11.79 1.79
C GLU A 181 10.58 -12.93 1.24
N LYS A 182 9.38 -12.64 0.75
CA LYS A 182 8.45 -13.63 0.20
C LYS A 182 8.33 -13.50 -1.31
N PRO A 183 8.39 -14.62 -2.06
CA PRO A 183 8.19 -14.58 -3.50
C PRO A 183 6.77 -14.10 -3.82
N VAL A 184 6.69 -13.14 -4.73
CA VAL A 184 5.43 -12.69 -5.31
C VAL A 184 5.46 -12.95 -6.81
N THR A 185 4.28 -13.15 -7.41
CA THR A 185 4.15 -13.38 -8.84
C THR A 185 3.72 -12.10 -9.51
N PHE A 186 4.35 -11.74 -10.62
CA PHE A 186 3.91 -10.61 -11.43
C PHE A 186 2.44 -10.82 -11.86
N PRO A 187 1.54 -9.88 -11.53
CA PRO A 187 0.14 -9.94 -11.95
C PRO A 187 0.03 -10.12 -13.46
N GLY A 188 -0.85 -11.02 -13.92
CA GLY A 188 -1.03 -11.29 -15.35
C GLY A 188 0.04 -12.21 -15.99
N LEU A 189 1.08 -12.63 -15.25
CA LEU A 189 2.11 -13.57 -15.73
C LEU A 189 2.08 -14.93 -14.99
N ALA A 190 1.07 -15.16 -14.14
CA ALA A 190 0.96 -16.37 -13.31
C ALA A 190 0.64 -17.65 -14.10
N GLU A 191 0.03 -17.53 -15.28
CA GLU A 191 -0.45 -18.68 -16.06
C GLU A 191 0.65 -19.46 -16.80
N GLN A 192 1.87 -18.92 -16.89
CA GLN A 192 2.94 -19.50 -17.70
C GLN A 192 3.57 -20.79 -17.14
N GLN A 193 3.03 -21.42 -16.07
CA GLN A 193 3.46 -22.71 -15.48
C GLN A 193 4.94 -22.83 -15.06
N ALA A 194 5.77 -21.82 -15.34
CA ALA A 194 7.12 -21.68 -14.80
C ALA A 194 7.07 -20.92 -13.48
N SER A 195 7.93 -21.32 -12.54
CA SER A 195 8.14 -20.65 -11.24
C SER A 195 8.60 -19.19 -11.38
N MET A 196 8.95 -18.73 -12.58
CA MET A 196 9.56 -17.43 -12.85
C MET A 196 9.34 -17.04 -14.33
N PRO A 197 8.77 -15.86 -14.61
CA PRO A 197 8.58 -15.39 -15.99
C PRO A 197 9.92 -14.98 -16.62
N LEU A 198 10.02 -15.07 -17.95
CA LEU A 198 11.18 -14.57 -18.66
C LEU A 198 11.22 -13.04 -18.57
N TYR A 199 12.42 -12.47 -18.45
CA TYR A 199 12.59 -11.01 -18.44
C TYR A 199 11.93 -10.32 -19.65
N GLY A 200 11.98 -10.96 -20.83
CA GLY A 200 11.35 -10.42 -22.04
C GLY A 200 9.83 -10.29 -21.90
N ASP A 201 9.19 -11.30 -21.29
CA ASP A 201 7.74 -11.31 -21.07
C ASP A 201 7.33 -10.25 -20.04
N VAL A 202 8.13 -10.06 -18.98
CA VAL A 202 7.92 -8.97 -18.00
C VAL A 202 8.06 -7.60 -18.67
N LYS A 203 9.09 -7.41 -19.50
CA LYS A 203 9.33 -6.14 -20.21
C LYS A 203 8.20 -5.82 -21.18
N GLU A 204 7.69 -6.82 -21.91
CA GLU A 204 6.56 -6.63 -22.81
C GLU A 204 5.25 -6.38 -22.05
N HIS A 205 5.00 -7.11 -20.96
CA HIS A 205 3.81 -6.93 -20.13
C HIS A 205 3.71 -5.50 -19.57
N TYR A 206 4.83 -4.91 -19.15
CA TYR A 206 4.90 -3.55 -18.63
C TYR A 206 5.34 -2.50 -19.68
N ARG A 207 5.30 -2.82 -20.99
CA ARG A 207 5.78 -1.93 -22.06
C ARG A 207 5.12 -0.55 -22.03
N GLU A 208 3.80 -0.50 -21.89
CA GLU A 208 3.05 0.76 -21.82
C GLU A 208 3.45 1.59 -20.59
N LEU A 209 3.72 0.94 -19.47
CA LEU A 209 4.18 1.61 -18.25
C LEU A 209 5.60 2.16 -18.41
N LEU A 210 6.50 1.38 -19.01
CA LEU A 210 7.91 1.73 -19.24
C LEU A 210 8.10 2.86 -20.28
N HIS A 211 7.12 3.07 -21.17
CA HIS A 211 7.20 4.06 -22.25
C HIS A 211 6.21 5.23 -22.11
N GLY A 212 5.06 5.03 -21.46
CA GLY A 212 3.95 5.98 -21.45
C GLY A 212 3.61 6.60 -20.10
N CYS A 213 4.19 6.14 -18.98
CA CYS A 213 3.92 6.69 -17.65
C CYS A 213 4.78 7.95 -17.44
N ASP A 214 4.31 9.14 -17.80
CA ASP A 214 5.05 10.39 -17.60
C ASP A 214 4.52 11.18 -16.41
N PHE A 215 5.34 11.28 -15.35
CA PHE A 215 4.94 11.94 -14.09
C PHE A 215 4.54 13.40 -14.32
N GLU A 216 5.30 14.16 -15.12
CA GLU A 216 5.04 15.58 -15.34
C GLU A 216 3.73 15.84 -16.11
N THR A 217 3.40 14.96 -17.06
CA THR A 217 2.16 15.02 -17.84
C THR A 217 0.97 14.69 -16.96
N GLU A 218 1.07 13.65 -16.14
CA GLU A 218 -0.01 13.24 -15.22
C GLU A 218 -0.27 14.32 -14.15
N CYS A 219 0.79 14.94 -13.62
CA CYS A 219 0.66 16.08 -12.69
C CYS A 219 0.06 17.32 -13.37
N ARG A 220 0.44 17.65 -14.60
CA ARG A 220 -0.13 18.80 -15.34
C ARG A 220 -1.61 18.62 -15.65
N LEU A 221 -2.00 17.44 -16.14
CA LEU A 221 -3.42 17.13 -16.41
C LEU A 221 -4.29 17.31 -15.17
N PHE A 222 -3.76 16.96 -13.99
CA PHE A 222 -4.46 17.16 -12.74
C PHE A 222 -4.58 18.65 -12.35
N LEU A 223 -3.52 19.44 -12.52
CA LEU A 223 -3.55 20.89 -12.27
C LEU A 223 -4.53 21.62 -13.19
N GLU A 224 -4.67 21.18 -14.44
CA GLU A 224 -5.63 21.76 -15.40
C GLU A 224 -7.10 21.40 -15.08
N MET A 225 -7.34 20.28 -14.38
CA MET A 225 -8.67 19.83 -13.96
C MET A 225 -9.15 20.44 -12.63
N GLN A 226 -8.28 21.15 -11.88
CA GLN A 226 -8.61 21.70 -10.56
C GLN A 226 -9.02 23.17 -10.56
N SER A 227 -10.33 23.42 -10.69
CA SER A 227 -11.01 24.63 -10.20
C SER A 227 -11.71 24.42 -8.83
N SER A 228 -11.34 23.39 -8.04
CA SER A 228 -11.91 23.10 -6.71
C SER A 228 -11.01 22.25 -5.80
N PRO A 229 -11.22 22.26 -4.46
CA PRO A 229 -10.15 22.23 -3.46
C PRO A 229 -9.82 20.80 -3.00
N LEU A 230 -8.93 20.11 -3.69
CA LEU A 230 -8.29 18.89 -3.20
C LEU A 230 -6.80 18.95 -3.54
N LYS A 231 -6.01 19.62 -2.71
CA LYS A 231 -4.55 19.65 -2.86
C LYS A 231 -3.99 18.23 -2.73
N VAL A 232 -3.67 17.61 -3.86
CA VAL A 232 -2.67 16.54 -3.91
C VAL A 232 -1.35 17.23 -4.17
N GLU A 233 -0.43 17.17 -3.21
CA GLU A 233 0.92 17.69 -3.40
C GLU A 233 1.65 16.78 -4.40
N CYS A 234 1.82 17.28 -5.61
CA CYS A 234 2.73 16.73 -6.61
C CYS A 234 4.15 17.16 -6.20
N THR A 235 4.75 16.46 -5.24
CA THR A 235 6.14 16.65 -4.79
C THR A 235 6.92 15.36 -4.96
#